data_AF-A0A388M078-F1
#
_entry.id   AF-A0A388M078-F1
#
_cell.length_a   1.000
_cell.length_b   1.000
_cell.length_c   1.000
_cell.angle_alpha   90.00
_cell.angle_beta   90.00
_cell.angle_gamma   90.00
#
_symmetry.space_group_name_H-M   'P 1'
#
loop_
_entity.id
_entity.type
_entity.pdbx_description
1 polymer ?
#
loop_
_entity_poly.entity_id
_entity_poly.type
_entity_poly.pdbx_seq_one_letter_code
_entity_poly.pdbx_strand_id
1 'polypeptide(L)'
;MGVCFLHALPPHDASSTNPSSDPRITELLDAYSDVFEGPHGVIPDRPIRHEIILEDGAVPPRGCIYRMSEEELSVLRAQLDDLLEKGWIRPSSSSYGVPVLFVRKKNKDLRLCIDYRKLNAQTIRNAGSLLHIDDLLERLGGAKFFSKLDLKSGYHQLEIRQEDRYKTAFKTRYGHFEWPVMPFGLTNAPATFQAAMTTEFRHMLDRYVLIYLDDILVYNRSLEEHVEHLHTVLERLRQPEFGGASGLRHALCTAIFGSPAGQPLPHCRRVLAPPLERQGLIVCPTRPSSSDSPSRGVP
;
A
#
# COMPACT_ATOMS: atom_id res chain seq x y z
N MET A 1 -7.95 39.43 -2.57
CA MET A 1 -7.89 39.96 -3.95
C MET A 1 -7.45 38.83 -4.86
N GLY A 2 -8.29 38.44 -5.83
CA GLY A 2 -8.04 37.34 -6.78
C GLY A 2 -9.03 36.19 -6.63
N VAL A 3 -10.21 36.35 -7.22
CA VAL A 3 -11.30 35.36 -7.30
C VAL A 3 -11.09 34.51 -8.56
N CYS A 4 -11.27 33.19 -8.46
CA CYS A 4 -11.69 32.37 -9.61
C CYS A 4 -12.67 31.30 -9.11
N PHE A 5 -13.96 31.58 -9.32
CA PHE A 5 -15.01 30.58 -9.30
C PHE A 5 -14.89 29.71 -10.55
N LEU A 6 -14.98 28.39 -10.39
CA LEU A 6 -15.55 27.52 -11.41
C LEU A 6 -16.60 26.65 -10.73
N HIS A 7 -17.85 27.11 -10.86
CA HIS A 7 -19.04 26.27 -10.73
C HIS A 7 -18.98 25.16 -11.79
N ALA A 8 -19.27 23.92 -11.38
CA ALA A 8 -19.90 22.93 -12.24
C ALA A 8 -20.53 21.80 -11.39
N LEU A 9 -21.83 21.93 -11.15
CA LEU A 9 -22.80 20.83 -10.97
C LEU A 9 -24.07 21.28 -11.71
N PRO A 10 -24.92 20.37 -12.23
CA PRO A 10 -24.70 19.39 -13.29
C PRO A 10 -25.67 19.64 -14.48
N PRO A 11 -25.67 18.80 -15.53
CA PRO A 11 -26.94 18.30 -16.06
C PRO A 11 -27.15 16.87 -15.56
N HIS A 12 -28.32 16.63 -14.99
CA HIS A 12 -28.88 15.29 -14.88
C HIS A 12 -29.02 14.65 -16.26
N ASP A 13 -29.06 13.31 -16.27
CA ASP A 13 -29.27 12.40 -17.40
C ASP A 13 -28.03 11.99 -18.20
N ALA A 14 -27.11 11.30 -17.51
CA ALA A 14 -26.68 10.00 -17.99
C ALA A 14 -27.02 9.02 -16.86
N SER A 15 -27.85 8.04 -17.18
CA SER A 15 -28.29 6.99 -16.25
C SER A 15 -27.13 6.49 -15.41
N SER A 16 -27.42 6.25 -14.13
CA SER A 16 -26.69 5.34 -13.27
C SER A 16 -26.64 3.96 -13.94
N THR A 17 -25.77 3.81 -14.93
CA THR A 17 -25.31 2.52 -15.37
C THR A 17 -24.31 2.11 -14.31
N ASN A 18 -24.80 1.43 -13.28
CA ASN A 18 -24.00 0.34 -12.72
C ASN A 18 -23.46 -0.39 -13.96
N PRO A 19 -22.14 -0.49 -14.20
CA PRO A 19 -21.67 -1.33 -15.26
C PRO A 19 -22.15 -2.72 -14.85
N SER A 20 -23.22 -3.17 -15.50
CA SER A 20 -23.66 -4.55 -15.48
C SER A 20 -22.43 -5.33 -15.89
N SER A 21 -21.72 -5.87 -14.91
CA SER A 21 -20.55 -6.71 -15.13
C SER A 21 -20.93 -7.72 -16.20
N ASP A 22 -20.20 -7.74 -17.32
CA ASP A 22 -20.41 -8.74 -18.36
C ASP A 22 -20.45 -10.12 -17.67
N PRO A 23 -21.42 -11.00 -17.98
CA PRO A 23 -21.55 -12.29 -17.32
C PRO A 23 -20.24 -13.08 -17.35
N ARG A 24 -19.43 -12.96 -18.42
CA ARG A 24 -18.11 -13.60 -18.53
C ARG A 24 -17.14 -13.13 -17.45
N ILE A 25 -17.18 -11.84 -17.08
CA ILE A 25 -16.31 -11.31 -16.02
C ILE A 25 -16.84 -11.74 -14.65
N THR A 26 -18.15 -11.76 -14.46
CA THR A 26 -18.75 -12.20 -13.19
C THR A 26 -18.43 -13.67 -12.91
N GLU A 27 -18.65 -14.53 -13.91
CA GLU A 27 -18.30 -15.96 -13.86
C GLU A 27 -16.80 -16.16 -13.59
N LEU A 28 -15.95 -15.34 -14.20
CA LEU A 28 -14.51 -15.37 -13.94
C LEU A 28 -14.19 -14.98 -12.48
N LEU A 29 -14.75 -13.90 -11.96
CA LEU A 29 -14.51 -13.48 -10.57
C LEU A 29 -14.99 -14.54 -9.57
N ASP A 30 -16.13 -15.17 -9.83
CA ASP A 30 -16.68 -16.24 -9.00
C ASP A 30 -15.76 -17.48 -9.02
N ALA A 31 -15.24 -17.84 -10.20
CA ALA A 31 -14.31 -18.97 -10.37
C ALA A 31 -12.97 -18.78 -9.64
N TYR A 32 -12.55 -17.53 -9.43
CA TYR A 32 -11.33 -17.14 -8.71
C TYR A 32 -11.61 -16.54 -7.33
N SER A 33 -12.78 -16.82 -6.74
CA SER A 33 -13.19 -16.32 -5.41
C SER A 33 -12.12 -16.52 -4.32
N ASP A 34 -11.34 -17.59 -4.39
CA ASP A 34 -10.23 -17.91 -3.48
C ASP A 34 -9.07 -16.91 -3.52
N VAL A 35 -8.86 -16.21 -4.65
CA VAL A 35 -7.85 -15.14 -4.80
C VAL A 35 -8.26 -13.89 -4.01
N PHE A 36 -9.56 -13.68 -3.79
CA PHE A 36 -10.10 -12.52 -3.08
C PHE A 36 -10.19 -12.73 -1.56
N GLU A 37 -9.95 -13.94 -1.06
CA GLU A 37 -9.89 -14.24 0.37
C GLU A 37 -8.64 -13.64 1.03
N GLY A 38 -8.59 -13.52 2.37
CA GLY A 38 -7.38 -13.04 3.06
C GLY A 38 -6.25 -14.08 3.05
N PRO A 39 -4.97 -13.69 2.91
CA PRO A 39 -3.86 -14.64 3.06
C PRO A 39 -3.82 -15.14 4.51
N HIS A 40 -3.56 -16.45 4.66
CA HIS A 40 -3.35 -17.06 5.97
C HIS A 40 -1.86 -17.36 6.13
N GLY A 41 -1.21 -16.65 7.05
CA GLY A 41 0.21 -16.83 7.37
C GLY A 41 1.17 -16.00 6.50
N VAL A 42 2.44 -16.35 6.62
CA VAL A 42 3.56 -15.73 5.90
C VAL A 42 3.99 -16.68 4.78
N ILE A 43 4.13 -16.18 3.56
CA ILE A 43 4.60 -16.97 2.41
C ILE A 43 6.14 -17.01 2.47
N PRO A 44 6.75 -18.16 2.79
CA PRO A 44 8.19 -18.24 2.96
C PRO A 44 8.91 -18.24 1.61
N ASP A 45 10.16 -17.79 1.64
CA ASP A 45 11.17 -18.02 0.59
C ASP A 45 10.92 -17.36 -0.77
N ARG A 46 10.39 -16.13 -0.74
CA ARG A 46 10.32 -15.29 -1.94
C ARG A 46 11.72 -14.83 -2.40
N PRO A 47 11.95 -14.69 -3.71
CA PRO A 47 13.24 -14.26 -4.25
C PRO A 47 13.58 -12.82 -3.85
N ILE A 48 12.57 -11.98 -3.64
CA ILE A 48 12.73 -10.60 -3.18
C ILE A 48 12.26 -10.49 -1.74
N ARG A 49 13.15 -10.02 -0.88
CA ARG A 49 12.91 -9.76 0.54
C ARG A 49 13.18 -8.29 0.83
N HIS A 50 12.48 -7.73 1.81
CA HIS A 50 12.73 -6.38 2.25
C HIS A 50 13.98 -6.32 3.12
N GLU A 51 14.90 -5.44 2.77
CA GLU A 51 16.14 -5.21 3.50
C GLU A 51 16.13 -3.83 4.16
N ILE A 52 16.69 -3.77 5.36
CA ILE A 52 16.82 -2.53 6.13
C ILE A 52 18.30 -2.23 6.32
N ILE A 53 18.90 -1.64 5.29
CA ILE A 53 20.30 -1.23 5.29
C ILE A 53 20.40 0.10 6.04
N LEU A 54 21.17 0.13 7.12
CA LEU A 54 21.38 1.31 7.94
C LEU A 54 22.70 2.00 7.57
N GLU A 55 22.76 3.31 7.80
CA GLU A 55 24.00 4.08 7.73
C GLU A 55 25.03 3.59 8.76
N ASP A 56 26.31 3.83 8.49
CA ASP A 56 27.38 3.45 9.42
C ASP A 56 27.22 4.15 10.78
N GLY A 57 27.44 3.42 11.86
CA GLY A 57 27.23 3.93 13.22
C GLY A 57 25.76 4.10 13.66
N ALA A 58 24.78 3.57 12.91
CA ALA A 58 23.38 3.63 13.31
C ALA A 58 23.13 3.02 14.70
N VAL A 59 22.39 3.74 15.53
CA VAL A 59 22.04 3.33 16.90
C VAL A 59 20.55 3.04 17.02
N PRO A 60 20.14 2.03 17.82
CA PRO A 60 18.74 1.70 18.01
C PRO A 60 17.91 2.93 18.46
N PRO A 61 16.81 3.26 17.76
CA PRO A 61 16.02 4.43 18.08
C PRO A 61 15.34 4.26 19.43
N ARG A 62 15.53 5.23 20.32
CA ARG A 62 14.83 5.31 21.60
C ARG A 62 13.58 6.17 21.46
N GLY A 63 12.44 5.65 21.93
CA GLY A 63 11.19 6.38 22.04
C GLY A 63 10.40 5.91 23.26
N CYS A 64 9.54 6.75 23.84
CA CYS A 64 8.62 6.31 24.89
C CYS A 64 7.29 5.87 24.27
N ILE A 65 6.58 4.95 24.92
CA ILE A 65 5.22 4.59 24.52
C ILE A 65 4.34 5.84 24.67
N TYR A 66 3.58 6.18 23.63
CA TYR A 66 2.67 7.31 23.68
C TYR A 66 1.50 7.04 24.63
N ARG A 67 0.97 8.09 25.25
CA ARG A 67 -0.25 7.99 26.07
C ARG A 67 -1.42 7.67 25.14
N MET A 68 -2.23 6.69 25.55
CA MET A 68 -3.41 6.24 24.82
C MET A 68 -4.68 6.36 25.66
N SER A 69 -5.81 6.59 25.01
CA SER A 69 -7.14 6.51 25.61
C SER A 69 -7.55 5.05 25.87
N GLU A 70 -8.62 4.85 26.64
CA GLU A 70 -9.15 3.50 26.89
C GLU A 70 -9.68 2.84 25.60
N GLU A 71 -10.31 3.63 24.72
CA GLU A 71 -10.75 3.19 23.39
C GLU A 71 -9.55 2.72 22.55
N GLU A 72 -8.48 3.51 22.48
CA GLU A 72 -7.26 3.17 21.75
C GLU A 72 -6.59 1.90 22.31
N LEU A 73 -6.61 1.72 23.62
CA LEU A 73 -6.06 0.53 24.27
C LEU A 73 -6.87 -0.74 23.96
N SER A 74 -8.20 -0.63 23.89
CA SER A 74 -9.08 -1.72 23.49
C SER A 74 -8.81 -2.14 22.05
N VAL A 75 -8.74 -1.17 21.13
CA VAL A 75 -8.42 -1.41 19.71
C VAL A 75 -7.01 -1.98 19.55
N LEU A 76 -6.03 -1.46 20.30
CA LEU A 76 -4.66 -1.97 20.27
C LEU A 76 -4.59 -3.44 20.64
N ARG A 77 -5.30 -3.85 21.70
CA ARG A 77 -5.31 -5.26 22.13
C ARG A 77 -5.89 -6.16 21.05
N ALA A 78 -7.08 -5.82 20.54
CA ALA A 78 -7.74 -6.59 19.49
C ALA A 78 -6.88 -6.71 18.22
N GLN A 79 -6.20 -5.63 17.82
CA GLN A 79 -5.31 -5.67 16.65
C GLN A 79 -4.03 -6.45 16.91
N LEU A 80 -3.46 -6.41 18.13
CA LEU A 80 -2.30 -7.25 18.45
C LEU A 80 -2.66 -8.73 18.41
N ASP A 81 -3.81 -9.11 18.95
CA ASP A 81 -4.28 -10.51 18.93
C ASP A 81 -4.48 -11.00 17.49
N ASP A 82 -5.12 -10.20 16.63
CA ASP A 82 -5.29 -10.51 15.19
C ASP A 82 -3.94 -10.63 14.45
N LEU A 83 -2.99 -9.74 14.72
CA LEU A 83 -1.66 -9.78 14.11
C LEU A 83 -0.83 -11.00 14.57
N LEU A 84 -0.98 -11.41 15.83
CA LEU A 84 -0.34 -12.60 16.38
C LEU A 84 -0.96 -13.88 15.81
N GLU A 85 -2.28 -13.96 15.73
CA GLU A 85 -3.01 -15.10 15.16
C GLU A 85 -2.63 -15.32 13.68
N LYS A 86 -2.48 -14.23 12.92
CA LYS A 86 -1.99 -14.28 11.52
C LYS A 86 -0.52 -14.63 11.38
N GLY A 87 0.26 -14.61 12.47
CA GLY A 87 1.70 -14.79 12.45
C GLY A 87 2.47 -13.63 11.79
N TRP A 88 1.83 -12.47 11.62
CA TRP A 88 2.47 -11.29 11.02
C TRP A 88 3.40 -10.56 11.99
N ILE A 89 3.18 -10.75 13.30
CA ILE A 89 4.08 -10.29 14.35
C ILE A 89 4.43 -11.44 15.29
N ARG A 90 5.55 -11.31 15.99
CA ARG A 90 5.97 -12.23 17.05
C ARG A 90 6.59 -11.48 18.23
N PRO A 91 6.60 -12.05 19.45
CA PRO A 91 7.32 -11.46 20.57
C PRO A 91 8.80 -11.24 20.23
N SER A 92 9.36 -10.12 20.68
CA SER A 92 10.75 -9.74 20.42
C SER A 92 11.50 -9.36 21.70
N SER A 93 12.78 -9.71 21.73
CA SER A 93 13.76 -9.26 22.74
C SER A 93 14.79 -8.29 22.14
N SER A 94 14.50 -7.71 20.97
CA SER A 94 15.39 -6.79 20.27
C SER A 94 15.75 -5.56 21.10
N SER A 95 16.93 -5.00 20.84
CA SER A 95 17.33 -3.69 21.38
C SER A 95 16.62 -2.50 20.70
N TYR A 96 16.00 -2.74 19.53
CA TYR A 96 15.11 -1.79 18.86
C TYR A 96 13.74 -1.81 19.55
N GLY A 97 12.94 -0.78 19.35
CA GLY A 97 11.63 -0.70 20.00
C GLY A 97 11.00 0.67 19.79
N VAL A 98 10.44 0.88 18.60
CA VAL A 98 9.71 2.11 18.28
C VAL A 98 8.28 2.08 18.85
N PRO A 99 7.70 3.21 19.25
CA PRO A 99 6.34 3.24 19.79
C PRO A 99 5.29 3.10 18.69
N VAL A 100 4.09 2.70 19.09
CA VAL A 100 2.89 2.68 18.26
C VAL A 100 2.03 3.93 18.48
N LEU A 101 1.35 4.38 17.44
CA LEU A 101 0.39 5.49 17.47
C LEU A 101 -0.85 5.14 16.64
N PHE A 102 -1.96 5.82 16.92
CA PHE A 102 -3.17 5.69 16.12
C PHE A 102 -3.37 6.90 15.20
N VAL A 103 -3.81 6.62 13.97
CA VAL A 103 -4.28 7.64 13.03
C VAL A 103 -5.76 7.40 12.76
N ARG A 104 -6.59 8.43 12.92
CA ARG A 104 -8.01 8.35 12.59
C ARG A 104 -8.22 8.38 11.08
N LYS A 105 -8.94 7.40 10.56
CA LYS A 105 -9.43 7.38 9.18
C LYS A 105 -10.60 8.36 9.02
N LYS A 106 -10.95 8.69 7.77
CA LYS A 106 -12.10 9.57 7.44
C LYS A 106 -13.43 9.03 7.98
N ASN A 107 -13.57 7.69 8.05
CA ASN A 107 -14.72 7.01 8.65
C ASN A 107 -14.66 6.91 10.20
N LYS A 108 -13.73 7.61 10.84
CA LYS A 108 -13.44 7.62 12.30
C LYS A 108 -12.78 6.36 12.88
N ASP A 109 -12.57 5.31 12.08
CA ASP A 109 -11.82 4.13 12.54
C ASP A 109 -10.37 4.48 12.90
N LEU A 110 -9.82 3.76 13.87
CA LEU A 110 -8.42 3.88 14.29
C LEU A 110 -7.53 2.94 13.47
N ARG A 111 -6.49 3.50 12.84
CA ARG A 111 -5.42 2.75 12.17
C ARG A 111 -4.18 2.71 13.06
N LEU A 112 -3.74 1.51 13.44
CA LEU A 112 -2.46 1.32 14.11
C LEU A 112 -1.33 1.64 13.14
N CYS A 113 -0.45 2.53 13.57
CA CYS A 113 0.76 2.92 12.87
C CYS A 113 1.95 2.75 13.80
N ILE A 114 3.04 2.23 13.25
CA ILE A 114 4.29 2.09 13.98
C ILE A 114 5.18 3.27 13.61
N ASP A 115 5.73 3.96 14.60
CA ASP A 115 6.51 5.16 14.37
C ASP A 115 7.96 4.85 13.98
N TYR A 116 8.14 4.42 12.74
CA TYR A 116 9.47 4.16 12.18
C TYR A 116 10.24 5.41 11.78
N ARG A 117 9.78 6.64 12.06
CA ARG A 117 10.44 7.87 11.57
C ARG A 117 11.93 7.95 11.92
N LYS A 118 12.30 7.55 13.15
CA LYS A 118 13.71 7.55 13.59
C LYS A 118 14.53 6.45 12.93
N LEU A 119 13.93 5.26 12.75
CA LEU A 119 14.56 4.17 12.02
C LEU A 119 14.81 4.57 10.56
N ASN A 120 13.75 5.08 9.92
CA ASN A 120 13.74 5.54 8.54
C ASN A 120 14.76 6.63 8.22
N ALA A 121 15.08 7.48 9.20
CA ALA A 121 16.09 8.53 9.06
C ALA A 121 17.52 7.97 9.03
N GLN A 122 17.74 6.77 9.57
CA GLN A 122 19.02 6.07 9.57
C GLN A 122 19.11 5.02 8.45
N THR A 123 18.00 4.74 7.75
CA THR A 123 17.95 3.77 6.65
C THR A 123 18.45 4.40 5.37
N ILE A 124 19.44 3.76 4.72
CA ILE A 124 19.93 4.16 3.41
C ILE A 124 18.79 4.03 2.40
N ARG A 125 18.47 5.14 1.73
CA ARG A 125 17.39 5.17 0.73
C ARG A 125 17.84 4.48 -0.55
N ASN A 126 16.98 3.61 -1.07
CA ASN A 126 17.21 3.01 -2.37
C ASN A 126 17.06 4.09 -3.46
N ALA A 127 18.00 4.12 -4.41
CA ALA A 127 17.95 4.99 -5.59
C ALA A 127 16.95 4.49 -6.65
N GLY A 128 16.34 3.31 -6.46
CA GLY A 128 15.32 2.76 -7.34
C GLY A 128 14.19 3.77 -7.57
N SER A 129 14.10 4.27 -8.81
CA SER A 129 13.05 5.19 -9.22
C SER A 129 11.73 4.42 -9.29
N LEU A 130 10.74 4.84 -8.51
CA LEU A 130 9.36 4.51 -8.83
C LEU A 130 9.06 5.06 -10.23
N LEU A 131 8.39 4.27 -11.07
CA LEU A 131 8.02 4.68 -12.42
C LEU A 131 7.21 5.98 -12.35
N HIS A 132 7.53 6.92 -13.23
CA HIS A 132 6.82 8.18 -13.27
C HIS A 132 5.38 7.94 -13.74
N ILE A 133 4.41 8.52 -13.04
CA ILE A 133 3.00 8.20 -13.30
C ILE A 133 2.53 8.66 -14.68
N ASP A 134 3.10 9.74 -15.21
CA ASP A 134 2.70 10.24 -16.51
C ASP A 134 3.19 9.28 -17.63
N ASP A 135 4.39 8.70 -17.51
CA ASP A 135 4.91 7.64 -18.39
C ASP A 135 4.02 6.39 -18.38
N LEU A 136 3.47 6.05 -17.20
CA LEU A 136 2.54 4.94 -17.01
C LEU A 136 1.19 5.23 -17.71
N LEU A 137 0.69 6.46 -17.60
CA LEU A 137 -0.59 6.87 -18.18
C LEU A 137 -0.57 6.95 -19.71
N GLU A 138 0.54 7.34 -20.33
CA GLU A 138 0.67 7.38 -21.79
C GLU A 138 0.44 6.00 -22.44
N ARG A 139 0.84 4.92 -21.76
CA ARG A 139 0.65 3.53 -22.23
C ARG A 139 -0.79 3.08 -22.25
N LEU A 140 -1.67 3.75 -21.49
CA LEU A 140 -3.11 3.47 -21.48
C LEU A 140 -3.83 4.04 -22.71
N GLY A 141 -3.11 4.75 -23.59
CA GLY A 141 -3.65 5.33 -24.82
C GLY A 141 -4.38 4.32 -25.70
N GLY A 142 -5.68 4.55 -25.89
CA GLY A 142 -6.54 3.73 -26.76
C GLY A 142 -7.14 2.48 -26.11
N ALA A 143 -6.85 2.19 -24.84
CA ALA A 143 -7.56 1.17 -24.09
C ALA A 143 -9.00 1.60 -23.79
N LYS A 144 -9.93 0.65 -23.88
CA LYS A 144 -11.37 0.86 -23.65
C LYS A 144 -11.86 0.14 -22.40
N PHE A 145 -11.19 -0.96 -22.02
CA PHE A 145 -11.55 -1.79 -20.88
C PHE A 145 -10.44 -1.73 -19.85
N PHE A 146 -10.81 -1.54 -18.59
CA PHE A 146 -9.89 -1.45 -17.46
C PHE A 146 -10.44 -2.25 -16.29
N SER A 147 -9.58 -3.05 -15.65
CA SER A 147 -9.86 -3.71 -14.38
C SER A 147 -8.79 -3.33 -13.37
N LYS A 148 -9.19 -2.84 -12.20
CA LYS A 148 -8.29 -2.54 -11.10
C LYS A 148 -8.39 -3.61 -10.02
N LEU A 149 -7.26 -4.27 -9.73
CA LEU A 149 -7.09 -5.19 -8.61
C LEU A 149 -6.22 -4.50 -7.54
N ASP A 150 -6.77 -4.30 -6.35
CA ASP A 150 -6.06 -3.73 -5.18
C ASP A 150 -5.57 -4.85 -4.27
N LEU A 151 -4.26 -4.98 -4.07
CA LEU A 151 -3.69 -6.01 -3.19
C LEU A 151 -3.79 -5.56 -1.72
N LYS A 152 -4.88 -5.94 -1.05
CA LYS A 152 -5.04 -5.63 0.37
C LYS A 152 -3.89 -6.23 1.18
N SER A 153 -3.28 -5.39 2.01
CA SER A 153 -2.16 -5.79 2.87
C SER A 153 -0.99 -6.40 2.07
N GLY A 154 -0.81 -6.01 0.79
CA GLY A 154 0.25 -6.52 -0.08
C GLY A 154 1.62 -6.51 0.60
N TYR A 155 1.95 -5.43 1.31
CA TYR A 155 3.21 -5.33 2.08
C TYR A 155 3.43 -6.51 3.05
N HIS A 156 2.40 -6.93 3.78
CA HIS A 156 2.51 -8.02 4.77
C HIS A 156 2.72 -9.40 4.12
N GLN A 157 2.73 -9.49 2.79
CA GLN A 157 2.99 -10.73 2.05
C GLN A 157 4.45 -10.87 1.62
N LEU A 158 5.26 -9.81 1.79
CA LEU A 158 6.70 -9.85 1.55
C LEU A 158 7.45 -10.03 2.86
N GLU A 159 8.39 -10.95 2.88
CA GLU A 159 9.23 -11.18 4.05
C GLU A 159 10.25 -10.06 4.23
N ILE A 160 10.55 -9.77 5.49
CA ILE A 160 11.77 -9.07 5.85
C ILE A 160 12.90 -10.09 5.93
N ARG A 161 14.06 -9.70 5.39
CA ARG A 161 15.29 -10.47 5.51
C ARG A 161 15.53 -10.85 6.98
N GLN A 162 15.85 -12.12 7.25
CA GLN A 162 15.88 -12.68 8.60
C GLN A 162 16.77 -11.88 9.56
N GLU A 163 17.90 -11.39 9.05
CA GLU A 163 18.88 -10.58 9.76
C GLU A 163 18.37 -9.17 10.07
N ASP A 164 17.34 -8.67 9.39
CA ASP A 164 16.81 -7.31 9.56
C ASP A 164 15.51 -7.27 10.38
N ARG A 165 14.86 -8.42 10.64
CA ARG A 165 13.59 -8.51 11.38
C ARG A 165 13.63 -7.79 12.73
N TYR A 166 14.71 -7.95 13.48
CA TYR A 166 14.87 -7.34 14.81
C TYR A 166 14.82 -5.79 14.78
N LYS A 167 15.16 -5.16 13.65
CA LYS A 167 15.13 -3.69 13.48
C LYS A 167 13.70 -3.14 13.44
N THR A 168 12.74 -3.98 13.05
CA THR A 168 11.32 -3.62 12.98
C THR A 168 10.60 -3.68 14.33
N ALA A 169 11.33 -4.05 15.39
CA ALA A 169 10.74 -4.22 16.69
C ALA A 169 10.04 -2.94 17.18
N PHE A 170 8.82 -3.11 17.67
CA PHE A 170 7.95 -2.07 18.18
C PHE A 170 7.41 -2.47 19.54
N LYS A 171 7.21 -1.46 20.39
CA LYS A 171 6.77 -1.65 21.76
C LYS A 171 5.42 -1.02 22.01
N THR A 172 4.64 -1.73 22.82
CA THR A 172 3.30 -1.35 23.23
C THR A 172 3.19 -1.47 24.74
N ARG A 173 2.04 -1.06 25.31
CA ARG A 173 1.75 -1.30 26.73
C ARG A 173 1.68 -2.79 27.08
N TYR A 174 1.40 -3.65 26.11
CA TYR A 174 1.13 -5.07 26.30
C TYR A 174 2.31 -5.98 25.95
N GLY A 175 3.39 -5.43 25.39
CA GLY A 175 4.57 -6.22 25.08
C GLY A 175 5.47 -5.58 24.05
N HIS A 176 6.45 -6.37 23.64
CA HIS A 176 7.44 -6.01 22.64
C HIS A 176 7.38 -7.04 21.51
N PHE A 177 7.23 -6.56 20.28
CA PHE A 177 6.97 -7.40 19.12
C PHE A 177 7.81 -6.97 17.93
N GLU A 178 8.03 -7.85 16.98
CA GLU A 178 8.72 -7.56 15.72
C GLU A 178 7.97 -8.18 14.54
N TRP A 179 8.25 -7.67 13.34
CA TRP A 179 7.61 -8.11 12.11
C TRP A 179 8.52 -9.05 11.30
N PRO A 180 8.13 -10.32 11.11
CA PRO A 180 8.72 -11.17 10.07
C PRO A 180 8.38 -10.76 8.63
N VAL A 181 7.24 -10.10 8.44
CA VAL A 181 6.76 -9.58 7.14
C VAL A 181 6.84 -8.07 7.07
N MET A 182 6.90 -7.48 5.89
CA MET A 182 7.13 -6.05 5.73
C MET A 182 5.93 -5.22 6.23
N PRO A 183 6.06 -4.46 7.34
CA PRO A 183 5.00 -3.59 7.83
C PRO A 183 4.93 -2.29 7.00
N PHE A 184 3.80 -1.61 7.13
CA PHE A 184 3.69 -0.23 6.66
C PHE A 184 4.64 0.71 7.42
N GLY A 185 5.10 1.75 6.71
CA GLY A 185 5.82 2.87 7.30
C GLY A 185 7.34 2.73 7.29
N LEU A 186 7.91 1.64 6.77
CA LEU A 186 9.36 1.54 6.55
C LEU A 186 9.82 2.31 5.30
N THR A 187 11.01 2.91 5.36
CA THR A 187 11.70 3.42 4.18
C THR A 187 11.97 2.27 3.19
N ASN A 188 11.90 2.56 1.88
CA ASN A 188 12.08 1.59 0.78
C ASN A 188 11.03 0.47 0.67
N ALA A 189 10.07 0.36 1.58
CA ALA A 189 9.00 -0.64 1.47
C ALA A 189 8.22 -0.53 0.14
N PRO A 190 7.77 0.67 -0.31
CA PRO A 190 7.16 0.85 -1.63
C PRO A 190 8.04 0.39 -2.80
N ALA A 191 9.33 0.72 -2.77
CA ALA A 191 10.27 0.35 -3.82
C ALA A 191 10.53 -1.17 -3.87
N THR A 192 10.61 -1.80 -2.70
CA THR A 192 10.76 -3.26 -2.58
C THR A 192 9.52 -3.97 -3.12
N PHE A 193 8.33 -3.49 -2.74
CA PHE A 193 7.06 -4.03 -3.23
C PHE A 193 6.97 -3.91 -4.75
N GLN A 194 7.28 -2.72 -5.29
CA GLN A 194 7.31 -2.49 -6.74
C GLN A 194 8.28 -3.44 -7.44
N ALA A 195 9.51 -3.62 -6.93
CA ALA A 195 10.49 -4.52 -7.54
C ALA A 195 10.03 -5.99 -7.54
N ALA A 196 9.37 -6.43 -6.46
CA ALA A 196 8.75 -7.75 -6.39
C ALA A 196 7.69 -7.90 -7.47
N MET A 197 6.72 -7.00 -7.50
CA MET A 197 5.63 -7.05 -8.48
C MET A 197 6.15 -6.94 -9.93
N THR A 198 7.13 -6.09 -10.20
CA THR A 198 7.73 -5.95 -11.52
C THR A 198 8.44 -7.22 -11.97
N THR A 199 9.10 -7.93 -11.05
CA THR A 199 9.73 -9.21 -11.36
C THR A 199 8.70 -10.28 -11.71
N GLU A 200 7.61 -10.33 -10.95
CA GLU A 200 6.59 -11.35 -11.09
C GLU A 200 5.73 -11.18 -12.35
N PHE A 201 5.34 -9.94 -12.67
CA PHE A 201 4.48 -9.62 -13.81
C PHE A 201 5.28 -9.20 -15.06
N ARG A 202 6.61 -9.39 -15.06
CA ARG A 202 7.53 -8.90 -16.10
C ARG A 202 7.08 -9.15 -17.55
N HIS A 203 6.47 -10.30 -17.81
CA HIS A 203 6.02 -10.69 -19.15
C HIS A 203 4.67 -10.10 -19.58
N MET A 204 3.90 -9.56 -18.63
CA MET A 204 2.59 -8.91 -18.82
C MET A 204 2.68 -7.38 -18.75
N LEU A 205 3.69 -6.87 -18.02
CA LEU A 205 3.96 -5.46 -17.88
C LEU A 205 4.04 -4.78 -19.24
N ASP A 206 3.52 -3.57 -19.31
CA ASP A 206 3.58 -2.70 -20.47
C ASP A 206 2.87 -3.21 -21.73
N ARG A 207 2.22 -4.36 -21.65
CA ARG A 207 1.42 -4.96 -22.73
C ARG A 207 -0.07 -4.84 -22.43
N TYR A 208 -0.47 -5.33 -21.26
CA TYR A 208 -1.86 -5.30 -20.78
C TYR A 208 -1.96 -5.19 -19.26
N VAL A 209 -0.83 -5.19 -18.54
CA VAL A 209 -0.75 -4.96 -17.09
C VAL A 209 0.11 -3.74 -16.81
N LEU A 210 -0.34 -2.93 -15.87
CA LEU A 210 0.38 -1.81 -15.30
C LEU A 210 0.33 -1.94 -13.78
N ILE A 211 1.48 -1.81 -13.13
CA ILE A 211 1.58 -1.95 -11.67
C ILE A 211 2.12 -0.67 -11.07
N TYR A 212 1.40 -0.16 -10.09
CA TYR A 212 1.81 0.98 -9.30
C TYR A 212 1.55 0.69 -7.83
N LEU A 213 2.62 0.44 -7.06
CA LEU A 213 2.52 0.04 -5.65
C LEU A 213 1.58 -1.17 -5.52
N ASP A 214 0.55 -1.06 -4.67
CA ASP A 214 -0.42 -2.13 -4.38
C ASP A 214 -1.51 -2.30 -5.48
N ASP A 215 -1.51 -1.44 -6.50
CA ASP A 215 -2.51 -1.44 -7.56
C ASP A 215 -2.02 -2.16 -8.82
N ILE A 216 -2.76 -3.19 -9.23
CA ILE A 216 -2.61 -3.85 -10.54
C ILE A 216 -3.74 -3.37 -11.45
N LEU A 217 -3.39 -2.71 -12.54
CA LEU A 217 -4.31 -2.27 -13.57
C LEU A 217 -4.17 -3.16 -14.81
N VAL A 218 -5.23 -3.88 -15.14
CA VAL A 218 -5.36 -4.62 -16.40
C VAL A 218 -6.07 -3.73 -17.41
N TYR A 219 -5.57 -3.58 -18.63
CA TYR A 219 -6.14 -2.68 -19.62
C TYR A 219 -6.08 -3.26 -21.04
N ASN A 220 -7.18 -3.10 -21.80
CA ASN A 220 -7.35 -3.69 -23.14
C ASN A 220 -8.22 -2.85 -24.07
N ARG A 221 -8.15 -3.13 -25.38
CA ARG A 221 -8.93 -2.43 -26.41
C ARG A 221 -10.26 -3.12 -26.74
N SER A 222 -10.33 -4.44 -26.59
CA SER A 222 -11.54 -5.24 -26.75
C SER A 222 -11.89 -5.96 -25.44
N LEU A 223 -13.15 -6.39 -25.33
CA LEU A 223 -13.65 -7.08 -24.15
C LEU A 223 -13.14 -8.53 -24.11
N GLU A 224 -13.04 -9.16 -25.28
CA GLU A 224 -12.50 -10.51 -25.46
C GLU A 224 -11.07 -10.60 -24.94
N GLU A 225 -10.19 -9.70 -25.40
CA GLU A 225 -8.82 -9.60 -24.87
C GLU A 225 -8.82 -9.31 -23.37
N HIS A 226 -9.76 -8.51 -22.89
CA HIS A 226 -9.80 -8.14 -21.47
C HIS A 226 -10.09 -9.33 -20.56
N VAL A 227 -11.06 -10.18 -20.94
CA VAL A 227 -11.40 -11.39 -20.19
C VAL A 227 -10.23 -12.37 -20.18
N GLU A 228 -9.56 -12.57 -21.33
CA GLU A 228 -8.40 -13.47 -21.44
C GLU A 228 -7.21 -13.00 -20.59
N HIS A 229 -6.89 -11.71 -20.65
CA HIS A 229 -5.80 -11.15 -19.86
C HIS A 229 -6.13 -11.11 -18.37
N LEU A 230 -7.38 -10.81 -18.00
CA LEU A 230 -7.83 -10.86 -16.61
C LEU A 230 -7.74 -12.29 -16.05
N HIS A 231 -8.15 -13.30 -16.82
CA HIS A 231 -7.96 -14.70 -16.46
C HIS A 231 -6.47 -15.01 -16.22
N THR A 232 -5.60 -14.59 -17.14
CA THR A 232 -4.15 -14.82 -17.03
C THR A 232 -3.54 -14.16 -15.78
N VAL A 233 -3.99 -12.95 -15.44
CA VAL A 233 -3.56 -12.22 -14.23
C VAL A 233 -4.07 -12.90 -12.96
N LEU A 234 -5.35 -13.29 -12.92
CA LEU A 234 -5.94 -13.98 -11.77
C LEU A 234 -5.30 -15.35 -11.54
N GLU A 235 -5.05 -16.11 -12.59
CA GLU A 235 -4.33 -17.39 -12.53
C GLU A 235 -2.92 -17.19 -11.98
N ARG A 236 -2.20 -16.14 -12.44
CA ARG A 236 -0.88 -15.81 -11.91
C ARG A 236 -0.91 -15.47 -10.42
N LEU A 237 -1.94 -14.74 -9.95
CA LEU A 237 -2.15 -14.44 -8.52
C LEU A 237 -2.49 -15.69 -7.69
N ARG A 238 -3.15 -16.68 -8.32
CA ARG A 238 -3.56 -17.94 -7.69
C ARG A 238 -2.41 -18.94 -7.50
N GLN A 239 -1.43 -18.95 -8.40
CA GLN A 239 -0.37 -19.97 -8.45
C GLN A 239 0.46 -20.09 -7.16
N PRO A 240 0.91 -21.30 -6.79
CA PRO A 240 1.59 -21.56 -5.52
C PRO A 240 3.06 -21.12 -5.47
N GLU A 241 3.72 -20.83 -6.59
CA GLU A 241 5.01 -20.09 -6.56
C GLU A 241 4.82 -18.64 -6.08
N PHE A 242 3.58 -18.16 -6.14
CA PHE A 242 3.11 -16.94 -5.49
C PHE A 242 2.58 -17.19 -4.06
N GLY A 243 2.51 -18.45 -3.61
CA GLY A 243 1.95 -18.88 -2.33
C GLY A 243 2.11 -20.36 -2.03
N GLY A 244 3.14 -20.71 -1.25
CA GLY A 244 3.05 -21.87 -0.39
C GLY A 244 1.82 -21.71 0.51
N ALA A 245 0.86 -22.64 0.37
CA ALA A 245 -0.46 -22.71 0.99
C ALA A 245 -1.48 -21.57 0.72
N SER A 246 -1.10 -20.37 0.31
CA SER A 246 -2.06 -19.36 -0.19
C SER A 246 -1.36 -18.20 -0.91
N GLY A 247 -1.69 -17.98 -2.19
CA GLY A 247 -1.12 -16.97 -3.11
C GLY A 247 -1.17 -15.50 -2.65
N LEU A 248 -0.94 -14.55 -3.58
CA LEU A 248 -1.26 -13.13 -3.36
C LEU A 248 -2.78 -12.99 -3.18
N ARG A 249 -3.24 -13.30 -1.98
CA ARG A 249 -4.65 -13.32 -1.64
C ARG A 249 -5.04 -11.96 -1.12
N HIS A 250 -6.30 -11.60 -1.37
CA HIS A 250 -6.96 -10.36 -0.96
C HIS A 250 -6.81 -9.23 -1.99
N ALA A 251 -6.80 -9.59 -3.28
CA ALA A 251 -7.14 -8.62 -4.31
C ALA A 251 -8.57 -8.08 -4.05
N LEU A 252 -8.82 -6.79 -4.22
CA LEU A 252 -10.17 -6.24 -4.39
C LEU A 252 -10.31 -5.77 -5.84
N CYS A 253 -11.19 -6.40 -6.59
CA CYS A 253 -11.62 -5.84 -7.87
C CYS A 253 -12.53 -4.64 -7.59
N THR A 254 -11.97 -3.43 -7.66
CA THR A 254 -12.69 -2.21 -7.25
C THR A 254 -13.40 -1.53 -8.41
N ALA A 255 -13.00 -1.82 -9.66
CA ALA A 255 -13.73 -1.32 -10.82
C ALA A 255 -13.38 -2.06 -12.11
N ILE A 256 -14.42 -2.40 -12.87
CA ILE A 256 -14.36 -2.72 -14.30
C ILE A 256 -14.96 -1.53 -15.04
N PHE A 257 -14.15 -0.79 -15.77
CA PHE A 257 -14.63 0.32 -16.60
C PHE A 257 -14.56 -0.09 -18.07
N GLY A 258 -15.72 -0.21 -18.72
CA GLY A 258 -15.82 -0.03 -20.16
C GLY A 258 -16.01 1.46 -20.43
N SER A 259 -15.00 2.16 -20.94
CA SER A 259 -15.18 3.54 -21.36
C SER A 259 -15.94 3.57 -22.70
N PRO A 260 -17.06 4.32 -22.81
CA PRO A 260 -17.62 4.65 -24.11
C PRO A 260 -16.55 5.42 -24.89
N ALA A 261 -16.34 5.02 -26.15
CA ALA A 261 -15.23 5.49 -26.97
C ALA A 261 -15.00 7.02 -26.89
N GLY A 262 -13.79 7.43 -26.51
CA GLY A 262 -13.28 8.79 -26.77
C GLY A 262 -13.28 9.80 -25.63
N GLN A 263 -13.58 9.44 -24.37
CA GLN A 263 -13.35 10.37 -23.26
C GLN A 263 -11.88 10.34 -22.78
N PRO A 264 -11.25 11.50 -22.46
CA PRO A 264 -9.87 11.54 -21.98
C PRO A 264 -9.72 10.81 -20.63
N LEU A 265 -8.47 10.66 -20.18
CA LEU A 265 -7.99 9.82 -19.07
C LEU A 265 -7.94 10.46 -17.64
N PRO A 266 -8.80 11.41 -17.18
CA PRO A 266 -8.73 11.88 -15.80
C PRO A 266 -9.23 10.84 -14.80
N HIS A 267 -9.98 9.83 -15.25
CA HIS A 267 -10.42 8.72 -14.40
C HIS A 267 -9.26 7.79 -14.03
N CYS A 268 -8.41 7.41 -14.99
CA CYS A 268 -7.23 6.57 -14.73
C CYS A 268 -6.24 7.23 -13.76
N ARG A 269 -6.07 8.55 -13.81
CA ARG A 269 -5.23 9.27 -12.83
C ARG A 269 -5.80 9.17 -11.42
N ARG A 270 -7.12 9.23 -11.23
CA ARG A 270 -7.78 8.98 -9.91
C ARG A 270 -7.73 7.50 -9.49
N VAL A 271 -7.63 6.59 -10.45
CA VAL A 271 -7.59 5.13 -10.24
C VAL A 271 -6.18 4.66 -9.85
N LEU A 272 -5.13 5.18 -10.50
CA LEU A 272 -3.71 4.86 -10.23
C LEU A 272 -3.08 5.77 -9.16
N ALA A 273 -3.57 7.00 -9.03
CA ALA A 273 -3.21 7.93 -7.97
C ALA A 273 -4.48 8.55 -7.37
N PRO A 274 -5.16 7.87 -6.43
CA PRO A 274 -5.97 8.62 -5.48
C PRO A 274 -5.08 9.73 -4.90
N PRO A 275 -5.62 10.94 -4.62
CA PRO A 275 -4.82 12.01 -4.05
C PRO A 275 -4.02 11.44 -2.88
N LEU A 276 -2.71 11.71 -2.89
CA LEU A 276 -1.66 11.19 -1.98
C LEU A 276 -2.04 11.21 -0.48
N GLU A 277 -3.15 11.84 -0.12
CA GLU A 277 -3.89 11.68 1.13
C GLU A 277 -4.28 10.22 1.49
N ARG A 278 -4.48 9.30 0.54
CA ARG A 278 -4.88 7.91 0.88
C ARG A 278 -3.74 7.04 1.42
N GLN A 279 -2.48 7.43 1.23
CA GLN A 279 -1.33 6.67 1.71
C GLN A 279 -0.67 7.26 2.97
N GLY A 280 -1.17 8.38 3.51
CA GLY A 280 -0.61 8.97 4.73
C GLY A 280 0.89 9.34 4.62
N LEU A 281 1.43 9.33 3.41
CA LEU A 281 2.78 9.77 3.09
C LEU A 281 2.74 11.29 2.91
N ILE A 282 3.00 11.97 4.03
CA ILE A 282 3.42 13.37 4.18
C ILE A 282 2.28 14.42 4.22
N VAL A 283 1.94 14.84 5.44
CA VAL A 283 2.02 16.25 5.83
C VAL A 283 2.82 16.31 7.13
N CYS A 284 4.11 16.61 7.02
CA CYS A 284 4.85 17.14 8.16
C CYS A 284 4.44 18.61 8.30
N PRO A 285 3.78 19.05 9.38
CA PRO A 285 3.84 20.45 9.73
C PRO A 285 5.28 20.74 10.17
N THR A 286 6.04 21.40 9.29
CA THR A 286 7.26 22.09 9.71
C THR A 286 6.87 23.08 10.80
N ARG A 287 7.15 22.74 12.07
CA ARG A 287 7.31 23.74 13.11
C ARG A 287 8.61 24.49 12.79
N PRO A 288 8.59 25.83 12.64
CA PRO A 288 9.83 26.58 12.72
C PRO A 288 10.25 26.65 14.19
N SER A 289 11.31 25.93 14.55
CA SER A 289 12.27 26.31 15.60
C SER A 289 13.57 26.60 14.87
N SER A 290 14.36 27.63 15.10
CA SER A 290 14.53 28.71 16.08
C SER A 290 15.65 29.57 15.43
N SER A 291 15.79 30.89 15.58
CA SER A 291 16.38 31.65 16.71
C SER A 291 17.23 32.76 16.09
N ASP A 292 17.11 33.99 16.59
CA ASP A 292 18.18 34.99 16.73
C ASP A 292 17.54 36.27 17.31
N SER A 293 18.09 37.10 18.21
CA SER A 293 19.21 37.09 19.15
C SER A 293 19.11 38.45 19.92
N PRO A 294 19.95 38.78 20.93
CA PRO A 294 19.57 39.60 22.09
C PRO A 294 19.76 41.12 21.92
N SER A 295 19.06 41.95 22.70
CA SER A 295 19.61 43.18 23.30
C SER A 295 18.62 43.99 24.17
N ARG A 296 19.10 44.35 25.37
CA ARG A 296 18.97 45.61 26.12
C ARG A 296 17.60 46.17 26.53
N GLY A 297 17.47 46.49 27.83
CA GLY A 297 16.68 47.63 28.30
C GLY A 297 16.01 47.48 29.67
N VAL A 298 16.75 47.73 30.75
CA VAL A 298 16.29 48.23 32.07
C VAL A 298 15.62 49.62 31.84
N PRO A 299 14.64 50.11 32.63
CA PRO A 299 14.52 50.01 34.10
C PRO A 299 13.27 49.37 34.68
#